data_AF-A0A929K7D9-F1
#
_entry.id   AF-A0A929K7D9-F1
#
_cell.length_a   1.000
_cell.length_b   1.000
_cell.length_c   1.000
_cell.angle_alpha   90.00
_cell.angle_beta   90.00
_cell.angle_gamma   90.00
#
_symmetry.space_group_name_H-M   'P 1'
#
loop_
_entity.id
_entity.type
_entity.pdbx_description
1 polymer ?
#
loop_
_entity_poly.entity_id
_entity_poly.type
_entity_poly.pdbx_seq_one_letter_code
_entity_poly.pdbx_strand_id
1 'polypeptide(L)'
;MTGILIDFEGIDGSGKETQSRLLERELLRRGFAVALFSYPDYKSEYGKIIKEFLEGKIDLNPDEQFLLYLLDIAKDKEKVIQ
;
A
#
# COMPACT_ATOMS: atom_id res chain seq x y z
N MET A 1 -15.71 13.55 12.86
CA MET A 1 -15.71 13.76 11.39
C MET A 1 -15.10 12.50 10.79
N THR A 2 -15.75 11.87 9.82
CA THR A 2 -15.23 10.62 9.19
C THR A 2 -14.18 10.96 8.13
N GLY A 3 -13.07 10.24 8.10
CA GLY A 3 -12.04 10.38 7.06
C GLY A 3 -12.54 9.92 5.68
N ILE A 4 -11.79 10.26 4.63
CA ILE A 4 -12.03 9.79 3.26
C ILE A 4 -10.90 8.84 2.88
N LEU A 5 -11.24 7.62 2.44
CA LEU A 5 -10.29 6.68 1.86
C LEU A 5 -10.25 6.89 0.34
N ILE A 6 -9.05 7.14 -0.19
CA ILE A 6 -8.80 7.33 -1.62
C ILE A 6 -7.79 6.27 -2.04
N ASP A 7 -8.15 5.46 -3.04
CA ASP A 7 -7.29 4.44 -3.61
C ASP A 7 -6.82 4.84 -5.03
N PHE A 8 -5.56 4.55 -5.34
CA PHE A 8 -4.93 4.88 -6.61
C PHE A 8 -4.55 3.58 -7.33
N GLU A 9 -5.34 3.22 -8.35
CA GLU A 9 -5.18 1.98 -9.10
C GLU A 9 -4.66 2.19 -10.53
N GLY A 10 -4.06 1.13 -11.10
CA GLY A 10 -3.57 1.12 -12.47
C GLY A 10 -2.34 0.25 -12.70
N ILE A 11 -1.95 0.09 -13.97
CA ILE A 11 -0.81 -0.75 -14.38
C ILE A 11 0.55 -0.21 -13.93
N ASP A 12 1.60 -1.03 -14.08
CA ASP A 12 2.98 -0.59 -13.85
C ASP A 12 3.36 0.58 -14.76
N GLY A 13 4.00 1.58 -14.17
CA GLY A 13 4.36 2.82 -14.88
C GLY A 13 3.21 3.82 -15.07
N SER A 14 1.99 3.57 -14.57
CA SER A 14 0.86 4.51 -14.72
C SER A 14 0.98 5.81 -13.88
N GLY A 15 1.98 5.90 -12.99
CA GLY A 15 2.25 7.11 -12.20
C GLY A 15 1.51 7.20 -10.86
N LYS A 16 0.92 6.10 -10.36
CA LYS A 16 0.18 6.04 -9.08
C LYS A 16 0.94 6.69 -7.92
N GLU A 17 2.21 6.32 -7.73
CA GLU A 17 3.04 6.86 -6.65
C GLU A 17 3.24 8.37 -6.77
N THR A 18 3.49 8.86 -7.99
CA THR A 18 3.65 10.29 -8.24
C THR A 18 2.36 11.04 -7.89
N GLN A 19 1.22 10.53 -8.35
CA GLN A 19 -0.08 11.19 -8.15
C GLN A 19 -0.52 11.15 -6.68
N SER A 20 -0.34 10.03 -5.99
CA SER A 20 -0.70 9.91 -4.57
C SER A 20 0.13 10.85 -3.69
N ARG A 21 1.45 10.97 -3.95
CA ARG A 21 2.33 11.92 -3.25
C ARG A 21 2.02 13.39 -3.56
N LEU A 22 1.62 13.71 -4.79
CA LEU A 22 1.19 15.07 -5.13
C LEU A 22 -0.10 15.45 -4.40
N LEU A 23 -1.06 14.53 -4.34
CA LEU A 23 -2.31 14.73 -3.59
C LEU A 23 -2.04 14.89 -2.09
N GLU A 24 -1.22 14.02 -1.50
CA GLU A 24 -0.83 14.11 -0.08
C GLU A 24 -0.25 15.49 0.25
N ARG A 25 0.73 15.95 -0.53
CA ARG A 25 1.37 17.26 -0.33
C ARG A 25 0.36 18.41 -0.43
N GLU A 26 -0.54 18.37 -1.40
CA GLU A 26 -1.54 19.42 -1.59
C GLU A 26 -2.57 19.45 -0.45
N LEU A 27 -3.02 18.28 0.02
CA LEU A 27 -3.95 18.19 1.15
C LEU A 27 -3.30 18.65 2.47
N LEU A 28 -2.05 18.25 2.73
CA LEU A 28 -1.28 18.75 3.86
C LEU A 28 -1.11 20.27 3.79
N ARG A 29 -0.80 20.82 2.62
CA ARG A 29 -0.68 22.29 2.40
C ARG A 29 -2.00 23.03 2.69
N ARG A 30 -3.14 22.38 2.45
CA ARG A 30 -4.48 22.92 2.77
C ARG A 30 -4.90 22.74 4.23
N GLY A 31 -4.06 22.10 5.06
CA GLY A 31 -4.31 21.93 6.49
C GLY A 31 -5.13 20.68 6.85
N PHE A 32 -5.28 19.73 5.93
CA PHE A 32 -5.91 18.44 6.24
C PHE A 32 -4.91 17.48 6.91
N ALA A 33 -5.40 16.65 7.83
CA ALA A 33 -4.66 15.48 8.28
C ALA A 33 -4.70 14.40 7.19
N VAL A 34 -3.53 13.88 6.81
CA VAL A 34 -3.38 12.91 5.72
C VAL A 34 -2.45 11.79 6.16
N ALA A 35 -2.81 10.56 5.85
CA ALA A 35 -1.94 9.40 5.93
C ALA A 35 -1.86 8.75 4.55
N LEU A 36 -0.64 8.47 4.08
CA LEU A 36 -0.38 7.78 2.83
C LEU A 36 0.11 6.36 3.11
N PHE A 37 -0.58 5.38 2.54
CA PHE A 37 -0.21 3.97 2.58
C PHE A 37 0.15 3.51 1.16
N SER A 38 1.10 2.59 1.04
CA SER A 38 1.54 2.04 -0.24
C SER A 38 1.77 0.55 -0.08
N TYR A 39 1.18 -0.23 -0.98
CA TYR A 39 1.26 -1.68 -0.97
C TYR A 39 1.80 -2.20 -2.32
N PRO A 40 2.58 -3.28 -2.33
CA PRO A 40 3.15 -3.95 -1.14
C PRO A 40 4.18 -3.08 -0.41
N ASP A 41 4.18 -3.13 0.93
CA ASP A 41 5.18 -2.45 1.77
C ASP A 41 6.43 -3.32 1.91
N TYR A 42 7.38 -3.16 0.99
CA TYR A 42 8.64 -3.92 0.98
C TYR A 42 9.52 -3.75 2.24
N LYS A 43 9.17 -2.88 3.18
CA LYS A 43 9.85 -2.76 4.47
C LYS A 43 9.23 -3.67 5.54
N SER A 44 7.98 -4.09 5.36
CA SER A 44 7.25 -4.99 6.26
C SER A 44 7.77 -6.43 6.20
N GLU A 45 7.39 -7.26 7.17
CA GLU A 45 7.71 -8.69 7.16
C GLU A 45 7.04 -9.40 5.97
N TYR A 46 5.78 -9.08 5.66
CA TYR A 46 5.03 -9.66 4.56
C TYR A 46 5.52 -9.17 3.20
N GLY A 47 5.79 -7.87 3.07
CA GLY A 47 6.26 -7.27 1.84
C GLY A 47 7.66 -7.75 1.45
N LYS A 48 8.52 -8.10 2.39
CA LYS A 48 9.80 -8.78 2.09
C LYS A 48 9.59 -10.13 1.42
N ILE A 49 8.63 -10.93 1.92
CA ILE A 49 8.29 -12.23 1.32
C ILE A 49 7.67 -12.03 -0.07
N ILE A 50 6.78 -11.04 -0.23
CA ILE A 50 6.24 -10.66 -1.55
C ILE A 50 7.37 -10.31 -2.51
N LYS A 51 8.36 -9.54 -2.07
CA LYS A 51 9.53 -9.18 -2.88
C LYS A 51 10.34 -10.40 -3.29
N GLU A 52 10.59 -11.34 -2.38
CA GLU A 52 11.31 -12.59 -2.71
C GLU A 52 10.55 -13.43 -3.74
N PHE A 53 9.22 -13.50 -3.64
CA PHE A 53 8.38 -14.15 -4.63
C PHE A 53 8.47 -13.46 -6.00
N LEU A 54 8.33 -12.13 -6.06
CA LEU A 54 8.44 -11.36 -7.31
C LEU A 54 9.84 -11.43 -7.95
N GLU A 55 10.88 -11.63 -7.14
CA GLU A 55 12.27 -11.85 -7.59
C GLU A 55 12.55 -13.31 -7.99
N GLY A 56 11.56 -14.22 -7.86
CA GLY A 56 11.68 -15.63 -8.21
C GLY A 56 12.56 -16.45 -7.25
N LYS A 57 12.74 -15.99 -6.01
CA LYS A 57 13.55 -16.69 -5.00
C LYS A 57 12.77 -17.75 -4.24
N ILE A 58 11.45 -17.59 -4.17
CA ILE A 58 10.50 -18.52 -3.57
C ILE A 58 9.32 -18.70 -4.52
N ASP A 59 8.68 -19.86 -4.44
CA ASP A 59 7.42 -20.14 -5.12
C ASP A 59 6.27 -20.01 -4.12
N LEU A 60 5.20 -19.34 -4.53
CA LEU A 60 3.95 -19.25 -3.78
C LEU A 60 2.81 -19.66 -4.71
N ASN A 61 1.90 -20.50 -4.22
CA ASN A 61 0.66 -20.80 -4.93
C ASN A 61 -0.31 -19.59 -4.86
N PRO A 62 -1.37 -19.55 -5.69
CA PRO A 62 -2.29 -18.40 -5.74
C PRO A 62 -2.94 -18.04 -4.40
N ASP A 63 -3.28 -19.02 -3.56
CA ASP A 63 -3.89 -18.79 -2.26
C ASP A 63 -2.88 -18.19 -1.27
N GLU A 64 -1.64 -18.68 -1.29
CA GLU A 64 -0.53 -18.13 -0.49
C GLU A 64 -0.22 -16.69 -0.90
N GLN A 65 -0.20 -16.40 -2.21
CA GLN A 65 -0.03 -15.03 -2.71
C GLN A 65 -1.16 -14.15 -2.19
N PHE A 66 -2.43 -14.53 -2.39
CA PHE A 66 -3.58 -13.75 -1.97
C PHE A 66 -3.56 -13.45 -0.46
N LEU A 67 -3.34 -14.48 0.37
CA LEU A 67 -3.29 -14.32 1.81
C LEU A 67 -2.12 -13.43 2.25
N LEU A 68 -0.97 -13.54 1.60
CA LEU A 68 0.20 -12.72 1.94
C LEU A 68 -0.01 -11.24 1.61
N TYR A 69 -0.57 -10.91 0.45
CA TYR A 69 -0.94 -9.53 0.10
C TYR A 69 -2.02 -8.98 1.05
N LEU A 70 -3.01 -9.80 1.42
CA LEU A 70 -4.02 -9.40 2.40
C LEU A 70 -3.41 -9.10 3.77
N LEU A 71 -2.44 -9.91 4.23
CA LEU A 71 -1.73 -9.67 5.49
C LEU A 71 -0.91 -8.37 5.44
N ASP A 72 -0.25 -8.09 4.32
CA ASP A 72 0.50 -6.85 4.13
C ASP A 72 -0.39 -5.61 4.23
N ILE A 73 -1.64 -5.68 3.77
CA ILE A 73 -2.62 -4.59 3.94
C ILE A 73 -3.15 -4.56 5.38
N ALA A 74 -3.58 -5.72 5.91
CA ALA A 74 -4.25 -5.83 7.20
C ALA A 74 -3.36 -5.40 8.38
N LYS A 75 -2.02 -5.45 8.23
CA LYS A 75 -1.06 -4.99 9.24
C LYS A 75 -1.27 -3.54 9.67
N ASP A 76 -1.79 -2.69 8.79
CA ASP A 76 -1.97 -1.26 9.03
C ASP A 76 -3.41 -0.88 9.41
N LYS A 77 -4.32 -1.87 9.60
CA LYS A 77 -5.75 -1.63 9.88
C LYS A 77 -6.01 -0.64 11.01
N GLU A 78 -5.22 -0.73 12.09
CA GLU A 78 -5.39 0.12 13.28
C GLU A 78 -4.96 1.57 13.01
N LYS A 79 -4.06 1.79 12.05
CA LYS A 79 -3.59 3.14 11.66
C LYS A 79 -4.60 3.87 10.76
N VAL A 80 -5.49 3.12 10.10
CA VAL A 80 -6.52 3.68 9.20
C VAL A 80 -7.77 4.11 9.98
N ILE A 81 -8.01 3.54 11.16
CA ILE A 81 -9.24 3.74 11.95
C ILE A 81 -9.10 4.85 13.01
N GLN A 82 -7.88 5.36 13.24
CA GLN A 82 -7.59 6.46 14.17
C GLN A 82 -7.71 7.83 13.50
#